data_AF-A0A939YD82-F1
#
_entry.id   AF-A0A939YD82-F1
#
_cell.length_a   1.000
_cell.length_b   1.000
_cell.length_c   1.000
_cell.angle_alpha   90.00
_cell.angle_beta   90.00
_cell.angle_gamma   90.00
#
_symmetry.space_group_name_H-M   'P 1'
#
loop_
_entity.id
_entity.type
_entity.pdbx_description
1 polymer ?
#
loop_
_entity_poly.entity_id
_entity_poly.type
_entity_poly.pdbx_seq_one_letter_code
_entity_poly.pdbx_strand_id
1 'polypeptide(L)'
;MTNNYFGNLIEYLKENYEIDTFKQSLCDMEVDNIIGIEIDDNVKNIYEHYKLFNLVWFKEGKYWGEINYVPYEDLDKEHEELVEIMKEIYDTNGDKYELVSDIMNWYPLFYFGNGDAFCLDKRNGNVVLYEHEVYDSGKNLHGLIIARTIDDLYYKWSKIHFADVYYWDKICNDEGIDINSEFAHKYLL
;
A
#
# COMPACT_ATOMS: atom_id res chain seq x y z
N MET A 1 -21.59 5.76 -9.70
CA MET A 1 -21.43 6.24 -8.32
C MET A 1 -20.01 5.90 -7.95
N THR A 2 -19.19 6.92 -7.75
CA THR A 2 -17.78 6.75 -7.40
C THR A 2 -17.67 6.28 -5.96
N ASN A 3 -16.90 5.22 -5.73
CA ASN A 3 -16.73 4.62 -4.42
C ASN A 3 -15.66 5.38 -3.63
N ASN A 4 -16.02 5.98 -2.49
CA ASN A 4 -15.05 6.59 -1.60
C ASN A 4 -14.53 5.53 -0.60
N TYR A 5 -13.45 4.84 -0.95
CA TYR A 5 -12.85 3.80 -0.12
C TYR A 5 -12.53 4.26 1.32
N PHE A 6 -11.91 5.43 1.47
CA PHE A 6 -11.53 5.96 2.78
C PHE A 6 -12.74 6.41 3.59
N GLY A 7 -13.71 7.06 2.96
CA GLY A 7 -14.97 7.43 3.61
C GLY A 7 -15.72 6.21 4.15
N ASN A 8 -15.90 5.19 3.31
CA ASN A 8 -16.57 3.95 3.70
C ASN A 8 -15.84 3.22 4.83
N LEU A 9 -14.50 3.20 4.79
CA LEU A 9 -13.70 2.61 5.85
C LEU A 9 -13.96 3.31 7.18
N ILE A 10 -13.94 4.65 7.22
CA ILE A 10 -14.18 5.40 8.45
C ILE A 10 -15.55 5.10 9.04
N GLU A 11 -16.60 5.06 8.19
CA GLU A 11 -17.95 4.72 8.64
C GLU A 11 -18.00 3.33 9.28
N TYR A 12 -17.40 2.33 8.61
CA TYR A 12 -17.33 0.98 9.12
C TYR A 12 -16.53 0.88 10.44
N LEU A 13 -15.36 1.53 10.52
CA LEU A 13 -14.51 1.46 11.72
C LEU A 13 -15.16 2.09 12.95
N LYS A 14 -15.90 3.19 12.80
CA LYS A 14 -16.61 3.85 13.91
C LYS A 14 -17.62 2.94 14.62
N GLU A 15 -18.15 1.95 13.91
CA GLU A 15 -19.13 1.01 14.45
C GLU A 15 -18.49 -0.26 15.04
N ASN A 16 -17.28 -0.61 14.60
CA ASN A 16 -16.72 -1.95 14.81
C ASN A 16 -15.33 -1.97 15.49
N TYR A 17 -14.62 -0.84 15.55
CA TYR A 17 -13.21 -0.77 15.97
C TYR A 17 -12.91 0.44 16.86
N GLU A 18 -11.78 0.36 17.57
CA GLU A 18 -11.21 1.48 18.32
C GLU A 18 -10.24 2.24 17.41
N ILE A 19 -10.57 3.49 17.07
CA ILE A 19 -9.68 4.37 16.28
C ILE A 19 -8.72 5.07 17.23
N ASP A 20 -7.42 4.86 17.03
CA ASP A 20 -6.37 5.51 17.83
C ASP A 20 -5.93 6.84 17.19
N THR A 21 -5.54 6.77 15.92
CA THR A 21 -5.10 7.93 15.16
C THR A 21 -5.98 8.12 13.94
N PHE A 22 -6.44 9.36 13.72
CA PHE A 22 -7.10 9.75 12.48
C PHE A 22 -6.75 11.19 12.11
N LYS A 23 -6.09 11.37 10.98
CA LYS A 23 -5.78 12.65 10.36
C LYS A 23 -6.15 12.61 8.89
N GLN A 24 -6.88 13.62 8.44
CA GLN A 24 -7.18 13.79 7.02
C GLN A 24 -7.04 15.24 6.60
N SER A 25 -6.62 15.45 5.36
CA SER A 25 -6.74 16.72 4.66
C SER A 25 -7.21 16.45 3.24
N LEU A 26 -8.15 17.25 2.78
CA LEU A 26 -8.68 17.14 1.43
C LEU A 26 -7.93 18.07 0.49
N CYS A 27 -7.95 17.73 -0.79
CA CYS A 27 -7.56 18.57 -1.91
C CYS A 27 -8.67 18.57 -2.97
N ASP A 28 -8.44 19.33 -4.03
CA ASP A 28 -9.21 19.30 -5.26
C ASP A 28 -8.19 19.49 -6.38
N MET A 29 -7.91 18.41 -7.11
CA MET A 29 -6.99 18.39 -8.22
C MET A 29 -7.45 17.39 -9.27
N GLU A 30 -6.94 17.53 -10.49
CA GLU A 30 -7.23 16.61 -11.59
C GLU A 30 -6.10 15.58 -11.72
N VAL A 31 -6.46 14.30 -11.74
CA VAL A 31 -5.50 13.18 -11.85
C VAL A 31 -5.93 12.25 -12.98
N ASP A 32 -5.10 12.07 -14.00
CA ASP A 32 -5.42 11.21 -15.15
C ASP A 32 -4.83 9.80 -15.06
N ASN A 33 -3.69 9.66 -14.39
CA ASN A 33 -2.94 8.43 -14.24
C ASN A 33 -2.06 8.53 -12.99
N ILE A 34 -1.57 7.39 -12.50
CA ILE A 34 -0.57 7.34 -11.43
C ILE A 34 0.74 6.85 -12.03
N ILE A 35 1.74 7.74 -12.15
CA ILE A 35 3.07 7.42 -12.70
C ILE A 35 2.97 6.74 -14.09
N GLY A 36 2.08 7.26 -14.95
CA GLY A 36 1.83 6.72 -16.30
C GLY A 36 0.90 5.51 -16.37
N ILE A 37 0.37 5.03 -15.23
CA ILE A 37 -0.56 3.90 -15.16
C ILE A 37 -2.01 4.41 -15.12
N GLU A 38 -2.85 3.93 -16.04
CA GLU A 38 -4.29 4.23 -16.05
C GLU A 38 -4.97 3.71 -14.78
N ILE A 39 -5.98 4.44 -14.31
CA ILE A 39 -6.73 4.15 -13.07
C ILE A 39 -8.23 4.29 -13.31
N ASP A 40 -9.03 3.60 -12.50
CA ASP A 40 -10.48 3.73 -12.53
C ASP A 40 -10.98 5.01 -11.82
N ASP A 41 -12.25 5.35 -12.02
CA ASP A 41 -12.87 6.54 -11.40
C ASP A 41 -12.82 6.51 -9.86
N ASN A 42 -12.78 5.33 -9.24
CA ASN A 42 -12.78 5.19 -7.79
C ASN A 42 -11.40 5.53 -7.20
N VAL A 43 -10.33 5.00 -7.79
CA VAL A 43 -8.96 5.33 -7.40
C VAL A 43 -8.64 6.77 -7.77
N LYS A 44 -9.05 7.22 -8.96
CA LYS A 44 -8.94 8.62 -9.36
C LYS A 44 -9.53 9.55 -8.30
N ASN A 45 -10.75 9.26 -7.84
CA ASN A 45 -11.39 10.05 -6.80
C ASN A 45 -10.59 10.10 -5.47
N ILE A 46 -9.84 9.06 -5.10
CA ILE A 46 -8.97 9.12 -3.93
C ILE A 46 -7.83 10.12 -4.15
N TYR A 47 -7.11 10.01 -5.27
CA TYR A 47 -5.96 10.87 -5.55
C TYR A 47 -6.34 12.32 -5.86
N GLU A 48 -7.55 12.57 -6.37
CA GLU A 48 -8.06 13.93 -6.62
C GLU A 48 -8.50 14.67 -5.35
N HIS A 49 -8.89 13.94 -4.30
CA HIS A 49 -9.56 14.53 -3.13
C HIS A 49 -8.81 14.36 -1.81
N TYR A 50 -7.80 13.51 -1.71
CA TYR A 50 -7.03 13.30 -0.48
C TYR A 50 -5.59 13.80 -0.63
N LYS A 51 -5.25 14.82 0.17
CA LYS A 51 -3.89 15.35 0.36
C LYS A 51 -3.18 14.68 1.53
N LEU A 52 -3.94 14.19 2.50
CA LEU A 52 -3.43 13.44 3.65
C LEU A 52 -4.51 12.47 4.09
N PHE A 53 -4.11 11.23 4.33
CA PHE A 53 -4.94 10.25 5.02
C PHE A 53 -4.06 9.34 5.88
N ASN A 54 -4.17 9.53 7.20
CA ASN A 54 -3.47 8.71 8.18
C ASN A 54 -4.49 8.17 9.20
N LEU A 55 -4.56 6.85 9.33
CA LEU A 55 -5.56 6.17 10.14
C LEU A 55 -4.94 4.92 10.77
N VAL A 56 -5.13 4.73 12.07
CA VAL A 56 -4.68 3.55 12.82
C VAL A 56 -5.82 3.07 13.71
N TRP A 57 -6.10 1.76 13.70
CA TRP A 57 -7.20 1.20 14.49
C TRP A 57 -6.88 -0.17 15.09
N PHE A 58 -7.64 -0.48 16.13
CA PHE A 58 -7.47 -1.63 17.00
C PHE A 58 -8.78 -2.41 17.14
N LYS A 59 -8.68 -3.73 17.31
CA LYS A 59 -9.77 -4.62 17.69
C LYS A 59 -9.43 -5.25 19.04
N GLU A 60 -10.23 -4.97 20.07
CA GLU A 60 -10.02 -5.51 21.43
C GLU A 60 -8.59 -5.23 21.97
N GLY A 61 -8.11 -4.00 21.80
CA GLY A 61 -6.76 -3.57 22.23
C GLY A 61 -5.60 -4.15 21.41
N LYS A 62 -5.86 -4.87 20.31
CA LYS A 62 -4.83 -5.36 19.38
C LYS A 62 -4.82 -4.53 18.12
N TYR A 63 -3.62 -4.16 17.69
CA TYR A 63 -3.41 -3.48 16.41
C TYR A 63 -4.02 -4.32 15.28
N TRP A 64 -4.82 -3.68 14.42
CA TRP A 64 -5.58 -4.38 13.39
C TRP A 64 -5.30 -3.86 11.98
N GLY A 65 -5.06 -2.57 11.83
CA GLY A 65 -4.67 -2.01 10.55
C GLY A 65 -4.28 -0.55 10.65
N GLU A 66 -3.63 -0.12 9.58
CA GLU A 66 -3.27 1.26 9.36
C GLU A 66 -3.37 1.62 7.88
N ILE A 67 -3.56 2.90 7.63
CA ILE A 67 -3.36 3.53 6.34
C ILE A 67 -2.48 4.74 6.58
N ASN A 68 -1.29 4.75 5.99
CA ASN A 68 -0.47 5.95 5.85
C ASN A 68 -0.29 6.23 4.36
N TYR A 69 -1.23 6.98 3.80
CA TYR A 69 -1.36 7.20 2.36
C TYR A 69 -0.40 8.27 1.82
N VAL A 70 0.21 7.99 0.66
CA VAL A 70 1.03 8.92 -0.11
C VAL A 70 0.16 9.65 -1.14
N PRO A 71 -0.03 10.98 -1.03
CA PRO A 71 -0.82 11.74 -1.99
C PRO A 71 -0.10 11.86 -3.34
N TYR A 72 -0.88 12.14 -4.39
CA TYR A 72 -0.38 12.22 -5.76
C TYR A 72 0.84 13.14 -5.91
N GLU A 73 0.78 14.33 -5.30
CA GLU A 73 1.84 15.35 -5.39
C GLU A 73 3.16 14.94 -4.72
N ASP A 74 3.13 13.95 -3.81
CA ASP A 74 4.30 13.50 -3.06
C ASP A 74 4.93 12.22 -3.64
N LEU A 75 4.30 11.54 -4.62
CA LEU A 75 4.77 10.25 -5.15
C LEU A 75 6.23 10.29 -5.64
N ASP A 76 6.61 11.33 -6.38
CA ASP A 76 8.00 11.48 -6.87
C ASP A 76 8.98 11.73 -5.73
N LYS A 77 8.58 12.54 -4.73
CA LYS A 77 9.40 12.83 -3.55
C LYS A 77 9.62 11.56 -2.71
N GLU A 78 8.56 10.81 -2.45
CA GLU A 78 8.63 9.56 -1.68
C GLU A 78 9.45 8.47 -2.41
N HIS A 79 9.37 8.42 -3.75
CA HIS A 79 10.24 7.56 -4.55
C HIS A 79 11.72 7.95 -4.41
N GLU A 80 12.05 9.24 -4.50
CA GLU A 80 13.42 9.73 -4.30
C GLU A 80 13.95 9.37 -2.90
N GLU A 81 13.14 9.55 -1.85
CA GLU A 81 13.50 9.19 -0.48
C GLU A 81 13.75 7.68 -0.32
N LEU A 82 12.89 6.83 -0.89
CA LEU A 82 13.10 5.37 -0.89
C LEU A 82 14.42 4.98 -1.58
N VAL A 83 14.72 5.60 -2.72
CA VAL A 83 15.96 5.36 -3.47
C VAL A 83 17.20 5.78 -2.69
N GLU A 84 17.15 6.93 -1.99
CA GLU A 84 18.27 7.38 -1.16
C GLU A 84 18.49 6.46 0.05
N ILE A 85 17.42 6.03 0.73
CA ILE A 85 17.51 5.05 1.81
C ILE A 85 18.21 3.77 1.32
N MET A 86 17.83 3.26 0.15
CA MET A 86 18.45 2.07 -0.44
C MET A 86 19.95 2.27 -0.68
N LYS A 87 20.37 3.42 -1.22
CA LYS A 87 21.79 3.73 -1.46
C LYS A 87 22.61 3.81 -0.18
N GLU A 88 22.01 4.22 0.94
CA GLU A 88 22.70 4.29 2.23
C GLU A 88 22.91 2.90 2.86
N ILE A 89 21.94 2.00 2.69
CA ILE A 89 21.91 0.71 3.40
C ILE A 89 22.41 -0.48 2.55
N TYR A 90 22.40 -0.35 1.23
CA TYR A 90 22.75 -1.43 0.30
C TYR A 90 23.93 -1.05 -0.60
N ASP A 91 24.92 -1.95 -0.73
CA ASP A 91 26.04 -1.74 -1.65
C ASP A 91 25.59 -1.94 -3.10
N THR A 92 25.11 -0.85 -3.69
CA THR A 92 24.65 -0.78 -5.07
C THR A 92 25.70 -1.18 -6.12
N ASN A 93 26.99 -1.11 -5.79
CA ASN A 93 28.06 -1.51 -6.72
C ASN A 93 28.21 -3.03 -6.81
N GLY A 94 27.71 -3.74 -5.80
CA GLY A 94 27.80 -5.19 -5.67
C GLY A 94 26.46 -5.90 -5.85
N ASP A 95 25.43 -5.23 -6.43
CA ASP A 95 24.01 -5.64 -6.49
C ASP A 95 23.78 -7.07 -6.98
N LYS A 96 24.07 -8.01 -6.10
CA LYS A 96 24.09 -9.45 -6.38
C LYS A 96 22.68 -10.00 -6.56
N TYR A 97 21.70 -9.29 -6.03
CA TYR A 97 20.31 -9.67 -6.01
C TYR A 97 19.45 -8.81 -6.94
N GLU A 98 20.05 -7.96 -7.77
CA GLU A 98 19.35 -7.11 -8.75
C GLU A 98 18.26 -6.20 -8.12
N LEU A 99 18.41 -5.90 -6.82
CA LEU A 99 17.44 -5.14 -6.03
C LEU A 99 17.40 -3.67 -6.39
N VAL A 100 18.53 -3.14 -6.86
CA VAL A 100 18.63 -1.74 -7.26
C VAL A 100 17.61 -1.47 -8.37
N SER A 101 17.52 -2.37 -9.34
CA SER A 101 16.58 -2.19 -10.45
C SER A 101 15.13 -2.20 -9.98
N ASP A 102 14.79 -2.96 -8.94
CA ASP A 102 13.43 -3.02 -8.44
C ASP A 102 13.06 -1.74 -7.68
N ILE A 103 13.87 -1.35 -6.69
CA ILE A 103 13.64 -0.14 -5.88
C ILE A 103 13.59 1.13 -6.76
N MET A 104 14.44 1.24 -7.78
CA MET A 104 14.44 2.37 -8.73
C MET A 104 13.16 2.48 -9.58
N ASN A 105 12.28 1.48 -9.53
CA ASN A 105 11.00 1.47 -10.23
C ASN A 105 9.78 1.42 -9.31
N TRP A 106 9.99 1.39 -7.99
CA TRP A 106 8.93 1.28 -7.00
C TRP A 106 8.58 2.65 -6.40
N TYR A 107 7.29 3.00 -6.48
CA TYR A 107 6.75 4.25 -5.96
C TYR A 107 5.85 3.93 -4.75
N PRO A 108 6.22 4.36 -3.53
CA PRO A 108 5.39 4.16 -2.35
C PRO A 108 3.98 4.74 -2.52
N LEU A 109 2.96 3.93 -2.25
CA LEU A 109 1.55 4.32 -2.22
C LEU A 109 1.04 4.42 -0.78
N PHE A 110 1.49 3.48 0.06
CA PHE A 110 1.11 3.37 1.46
C PHE A 110 2.31 2.90 2.27
N TYR A 111 2.56 3.54 3.41
CA TYR A 111 3.54 3.07 4.39
C TYR A 111 2.87 2.36 5.56
N PHE A 112 3.64 1.49 6.19
CA PHE A 112 3.31 0.83 7.44
C PHE A 112 4.26 1.30 8.55
N GLY A 113 3.82 1.27 9.80
CA GLY A 113 4.55 1.76 10.97
C GLY A 113 5.84 0.98 11.26
N ASN A 114 6.02 -0.20 10.66
CA ASN A 114 7.25 -0.99 10.71
C ASN A 114 8.28 -0.60 9.63
N GLY A 115 7.96 0.34 8.74
CA GLY A 115 8.81 0.78 7.64
C GLY A 115 8.55 0.08 6.30
N ASP A 116 7.66 -0.92 6.27
CA ASP A 116 7.24 -1.54 5.02
C ASP A 116 6.38 -0.58 4.20
N ALA A 117 6.24 -0.88 2.91
CA ALA A 117 5.38 -0.10 2.03
C ALA A 117 4.70 -0.96 0.96
N PHE A 118 3.49 -0.57 0.57
CA PHE A 118 2.96 -0.96 -0.72
C PHE A 118 3.45 0.01 -1.78
N CYS A 119 4.12 -0.52 -2.80
CA CYS A 119 4.72 0.25 -3.86
C CYS A 119 4.13 -0.11 -5.22
N LEU A 120 3.87 0.89 -6.06
CA LEU A 120 3.55 0.72 -7.47
C LEU A 120 4.85 0.50 -8.26
N ASP A 121 4.92 -0.58 -9.03
CA ASP A 121 6.00 -0.81 -9.99
C ASP A 121 5.65 -0.15 -11.33
N LYS A 122 6.31 0.96 -11.66
CA LYS A 122 6.04 1.73 -12.89
C LYS A 122 6.29 0.94 -14.19
N ARG A 123 7.01 -0.17 -14.13
CA ARG A 123 7.33 -0.98 -15.34
C ARG A 123 6.13 -1.79 -15.81
N ASN A 124 5.28 -2.23 -14.88
CA ASN A 124 4.23 -3.21 -15.16
C ASN A 124 2.87 -2.88 -14.52
N GLY A 125 2.79 -1.89 -13.62
CA GLY A 125 1.55 -1.47 -12.96
C GLY A 125 1.14 -2.35 -11.77
N ASN A 126 1.92 -3.38 -11.43
CA ASN A 126 1.68 -4.18 -10.24
C ASN A 126 1.92 -3.35 -8.97
N VAL A 127 1.22 -3.72 -7.90
CA VAL A 127 1.52 -3.26 -6.55
C VAL A 127 2.24 -4.38 -5.81
N VAL A 128 3.41 -4.06 -5.25
CA VAL A 128 4.24 -4.98 -4.48
C VAL A 128 4.41 -4.51 -3.04
N LEU A 129 4.59 -5.44 -2.12
CA LEU A 129 5.04 -5.16 -0.76
C LEU A 129 6.56 -5.08 -0.77
N TYR A 130 7.07 -3.88 -0.47
CA TYR A 130 8.44 -3.62 -0.08
C TYR A 130 8.57 -3.88 1.43
N GLU A 131 9.44 -4.83 1.79
CA GLU A 131 9.75 -5.15 3.19
C GLU A 131 11.06 -4.48 3.61
N HIS A 132 11.01 -3.61 4.61
CA HIS A 132 12.16 -2.81 5.03
C HIS A 132 13.30 -3.66 5.60
N GLU A 133 13.07 -4.87 6.12
CA GLU A 133 14.11 -5.71 6.73
C GLU A 133 14.69 -6.80 5.80
N VAL A 134 14.26 -6.87 4.53
CA VAL A 134 14.59 -7.98 3.63
C VAL A 134 15.80 -7.63 2.75
N TYR A 135 16.98 -7.50 3.36
CA TYR A 135 18.23 -7.27 2.61
C TYR A 135 19.11 -8.52 2.43
N ASP A 136 18.81 -9.62 3.12
CA ASP A 136 19.80 -10.70 3.30
C ASP A 136 19.39 -12.11 2.84
N SER A 137 18.15 -12.32 2.34
CA SER A 137 17.63 -13.57 1.69
C SER A 137 16.14 -13.84 1.94
N GLY A 138 15.34 -12.83 2.31
CA GLY A 138 13.92 -13.04 2.57
C GLY A 138 13.16 -13.51 1.32
N LYS A 139 12.06 -14.22 1.54
CA LYS A 139 11.24 -14.86 0.50
C LYS A 139 10.70 -13.84 -0.53
N ASN A 140 10.53 -12.58 -0.13
CA ASN A 140 9.96 -11.52 -0.97
C ASN A 140 11.00 -10.44 -1.32
N LEU A 141 12.25 -10.84 -1.54
CA LEU A 141 13.35 -9.95 -1.92
C LEU A 141 13.00 -9.02 -3.09
N HIS A 142 12.30 -9.54 -4.10
CA HIS A 142 11.82 -8.79 -5.27
C HIS A 142 10.39 -8.25 -5.11
N GLY A 143 9.95 -8.12 -3.87
CA GLY A 143 8.60 -7.72 -3.52
C GLY A 143 7.59 -8.87 -3.62
N LEU A 144 6.63 -8.89 -2.71
CA LEU A 144 5.47 -9.78 -2.81
C LEU A 144 4.40 -9.04 -3.62
N ILE A 145 3.88 -9.64 -4.69
CA ILE A 145 2.76 -9.05 -5.43
C ILE A 145 1.53 -9.02 -4.51
N ILE A 146 1.02 -7.80 -4.25
CA ILE A 146 -0.18 -7.53 -3.46
C ILE A 146 -1.38 -7.30 -4.38
N ALA A 147 -1.15 -6.73 -5.56
CA ALA A 147 -2.17 -6.58 -6.60
C ALA A 147 -1.54 -6.45 -7.99
N ARG A 148 -2.31 -6.79 -9.04
CA ARG A 148 -1.90 -6.60 -10.45
C ARG A 148 -2.08 -5.16 -10.95
N THR A 149 -2.96 -4.40 -10.31
CA THR A 149 -3.20 -2.99 -10.59
C THR A 149 -3.49 -2.27 -9.28
N ILE A 150 -3.35 -0.94 -9.27
CA ILE A 150 -3.75 -0.12 -8.13
C ILE A 150 -5.26 -0.20 -7.87
N ASP A 151 -6.09 -0.31 -8.91
CA ASP A 151 -7.54 -0.51 -8.77
C ASP A 151 -7.85 -1.81 -8.03
N ASP A 152 -7.15 -2.89 -8.40
CA ASP A 152 -7.28 -4.20 -7.75
C ASP A 152 -6.83 -4.15 -6.28
N LEU A 153 -5.78 -3.39 -5.97
CA LEU A 153 -5.33 -3.18 -4.58
C LEU A 153 -6.47 -2.59 -3.76
N TYR A 154 -6.98 -1.42 -4.15
CA TYR A 154 -8.04 -0.76 -3.40
C TYR A 154 -9.28 -1.65 -3.29
N TYR A 155 -9.68 -2.31 -4.37
CA TYR A 155 -10.83 -3.21 -4.35
C TYR A 155 -10.63 -4.38 -3.37
N LYS A 156 -9.55 -5.16 -3.51
CA LYS A 156 -9.30 -6.37 -2.69
C LYS A 156 -9.00 -6.02 -1.24
N TRP A 157 -8.15 -5.03 -1.00
CA TRP A 157 -7.76 -4.62 0.35
C TRP A 157 -8.96 -4.02 1.11
N SER A 158 -9.85 -3.29 0.44
CA SER A 158 -11.09 -2.81 1.05
C SER A 158 -12.03 -3.93 1.51
N LYS A 159 -11.98 -5.12 0.88
CA LYS A 159 -12.81 -6.26 1.30
C LYS A 159 -12.41 -6.80 2.66
N ILE A 160 -11.12 -6.70 3.00
CA ILE A 160 -10.60 -7.03 4.33
C ILE A 160 -10.43 -5.78 5.21
N HIS A 161 -11.20 -4.72 4.91
CA HIS A 161 -11.25 -3.47 5.67
C HIS A 161 -9.89 -2.80 5.87
N PHE A 162 -9.03 -2.86 4.85
CA PHE A 162 -7.68 -2.29 4.90
C PHE A 162 -6.82 -2.82 6.06
N ALA A 163 -7.08 -4.05 6.53
CA ALA A 163 -6.31 -4.65 7.61
C ALA A 163 -4.81 -4.76 7.25
N ASP A 164 -3.96 -4.57 8.25
CA ASP A 164 -2.54 -4.86 8.14
C ASP A 164 -2.32 -6.33 8.52
N VAL A 165 -1.86 -7.11 7.53
CA VAL A 165 -1.77 -8.57 7.63
C VAL A 165 -0.33 -8.97 7.92
N TYR A 166 -0.09 -9.47 9.14
CA TYR A 166 1.24 -9.88 9.57
C TYR A 166 1.92 -10.93 8.66
N TYR A 167 1.14 -11.78 7.99
CA TYR A 167 1.65 -12.75 7.02
C TYR A 167 1.06 -12.51 5.62
N TRP A 168 1.48 -11.40 4.98
CA TRP A 168 1.03 -11.07 3.62
C TRP A 168 1.24 -12.22 2.62
N ASP A 169 2.31 -13.01 2.77
CA ASP A 169 2.59 -14.18 1.92
C ASP A 169 1.59 -15.34 2.07
N LYS A 170 0.74 -15.33 3.10
CA LYS A 170 -0.32 -16.33 3.34
C LYS A 170 -1.67 -15.92 2.79
N ILE A 171 -1.88 -14.62 2.61
CA ILE A 171 -3.11 -14.08 2.03
C ILE A 171 -2.96 -13.78 0.54
N CYS A 172 -1.73 -13.68 0.02
CA CYS A 172 -1.49 -13.43 -1.40
C CYS A 172 -1.28 -14.73 -2.18
N ASN A 173 -1.74 -14.74 -3.44
CA ASN A 173 -1.36 -15.69 -4.47
C ASN A 173 -0.65 -14.94 -5.61
N ASP A 174 -0.43 -15.59 -6.76
CA ASP A 174 0.29 -14.97 -7.88
C ASP A 174 -0.41 -13.70 -8.43
N GLU A 175 -1.70 -13.52 -8.16
CA GLU A 175 -2.54 -12.39 -8.58
C GLU A 175 -2.76 -11.32 -7.47
N GLY A 176 -2.02 -11.44 -6.37
CA GLY A 176 -2.14 -10.54 -5.22
C GLY A 176 -3.04 -11.08 -4.11
N ILE A 177 -3.66 -10.18 -3.35
CA ILE A 177 -4.55 -10.51 -2.22
C ILE A 177 -5.65 -11.47 -2.68
N ASP A 178 -5.66 -12.68 -2.11
CA ASP A 178 -6.70 -13.68 -2.29
C ASP A 178 -7.76 -13.55 -1.19
N ILE A 179 -8.82 -12.80 -1.50
CA ILE A 179 -9.96 -12.59 -0.61
C ILE A 179 -10.71 -13.88 -0.26
N ASN A 180 -10.50 -14.98 -1.00
CA ASN A 180 -11.12 -16.28 -0.74
C ASN A 180 -10.22 -17.21 0.08
N SER A 181 -9.02 -16.76 0.44
CA SER A 181 -8.11 -17.56 1.27
C SER A 181 -8.66 -17.70 2.69
N GLU A 182 -8.38 -18.85 3.34
CA GLU A 182 -8.76 -19.05 4.74
C GLU A 182 -8.12 -18.01 5.68
N PHE A 183 -6.97 -17.44 5.28
CA PHE A 183 -6.32 -16.36 6.01
C PHE A 183 -7.08 -15.04 5.87
N ALA A 184 -7.57 -14.71 4.67
CA ALA A 184 -8.41 -13.51 4.45
C ALA A 184 -9.70 -13.55 5.27
N HIS A 185 -10.33 -14.71 5.42
CA HIS A 185 -11.57 -14.85 6.17
C HIS A 185 -11.49 -14.40 7.64
N LYS A 186 -10.28 -14.34 8.22
CA LYS A 186 -10.08 -13.81 9.58
C LYS A 186 -10.34 -12.29 9.68
N TYR A 187 -10.29 -11.61 8.55
CA TYR A 187 -10.45 -10.16 8.42
C TYR A 187 -11.77 -9.74 7.77
N LEU A 188 -12.58 -10.70 7.29
CA LEU A 188 -13.91 -10.47 6.74
C LEU A 188 -15.04 -10.48 7.81
N LEU A 189 -14.67 -10.52 9.10
CA LEU A 189 -15.58 -10.69 10.25
C LEU A 189 -15.87 -9.40 11.02
#